data_AF-A0A8T5TSA2-F1
#
_entry.id   AF-A0A8T5TSA2-F1
#
_cell.length_a   1.000
_cell.length_b   1.000
_cell.length_c   1.000
_cell.angle_alpha   90.00
_cell.angle_beta   90.00
_cell.angle_gamma   90.00
#
_symmetry.space_group_name_H-M   'P 1'
#
loop_
_entity.id
_entity.type
_entity.pdbx_description
1 polymer ?
#
loop_
_entity_poly.entity_id
_entity_poly.type
_entity_poly.pdbx_seq_one_letter_code
_entity_poly.pdbx_strand_id
1 'polypeptide(L)'
;DLNMEVIETNASDTRTKGALESKLRETTKSRGIMDFVVQSKKKLILIDEIDGLYGVTDRGAVPTILSLIENTQFPIIMCSNQYKQNLQSLYKKIRRYEVNPLPDEEVLKIARKIVVKENISGISEKDLNLIIKKNEGDLRGVINDLQGISQGSLDRNAKELILNLNRDSTEEIFSLIRNLFENVNTLKEARNLTNRSDVDYNFLYKWINENLTSYIRQNSELSNAYENLSLADEIFGRIRKNQYWSLLPYFFDLFAGGVVLSRKYRTQDESFHRIMFPRFTSTGFFSLTANERSFVGKIQKKYKVSDIEVVQDFIPFLKLLSGTSRKQLKELSDWFEFDANERKLLK
;
A
#
# COMPACT_ATOMS: atom_id res chain seq x y z
N ASP A 1 -24.71 -24.18 16.06
CA ASP A 1 -26.00 -23.56 16.44
C ASP A 1 -27.20 -24.05 15.62
N LEU A 2 -27.18 -23.98 14.27
CA LEU A 2 -28.35 -24.39 13.45
C LEU A 2 -28.29 -25.84 12.91
N ASN A 3 -27.28 -26.62 13.30
CA ASN A 3 -27.05 -28.00 12.85
C ASN A 3 -27.13 -28.16 11.31
N MET A 4 -26.49 -27.24 10.58
CA MET A 4 -26.45 -27.23 9.12
C MET A 4 -25.12 -27.77 8.60
N GLU A 5 -25.15 -28.43 7.45
CA GLU A 5 -23.96 -28.80 6.69
C GLU A 5 -23.50 -27.61 5.84
N VAL A 6 -22.24 -27.19 5.98
CA VAL A 6 -21.67 -26.04 5.26
C VAL A 6 -20.92 -26.53 4.03
N ILE A 7 -21.32 -26.05 2.85
CA ILE A 7 -20.64 -26.26 1.58
C ILE A 7 -19.85 -24.99 1.28
N GLU A 8 -18.54 -25.05 1.48
CA GLU A 8 -17.64 -23.92 1.28
C GLU A 8 -17.05 -23.91 -0.14
N THR A 9 -17.00 -22.73 -0.74
CA THR A 9 -16.28 -22.53 -1.99
C THR A 9 -15.64 -21.15 -2.03
N ASN A 10 -14.39 -21.09 -2.50
CA ASN A 10 -13.73 -19.82 -2.78
C ASN A 10 -14.19 -19.31 -4.15
N ALA A 11 -14.44 -18.01 -4.27
CA ALA A 11 -14.85 -17.39 -5.53
C ALA A 11 -13.82 -17.57 -6.64
N SER A 12 -12.52 -17.65 -6.29
CA SER A 12 -11.42 -17.89 -7.23
C SER A 12 -11.44 -19.27 -7.88
N ASP A 13 -12.07 -20.27 -7.25
CA ASP A 13 -12.26 -21.63 -7.79
C ASP A 13 -13.51 -21.74 -8.66
N THR A 14 -14.49 -20.85 -8.46
CA THR A 14 -15.81 -20.89 -9.10
C THR A 14 -15.95 -19.91 -10.25
N ARG A 15 -14.92 -19.85 -11.11
CA ARG A 15 -14.87 -18.90 -12.25
C ARG A 15 -15.91 -19.17 -13.34
N THR A 16 -16.54 -20.35 -13.34
CA THR A 16 -17.55 -20.74 -14.34
C THR A 16 -18.78 -21.39 -13.70
N LYS A 17 -19.94 -21.20 -14.36
CA LYS A 17 -21.20 -21.87 -14.04
C LYS A 17 -21.05 -23.38 -13.89
N GLY A 18 -20.32 -24.01 -14.80
CA GLY A 18 -20.08 -25.45 -14.78
C GLY A 18 -19.27 -25.92 -13.58
N ALA A 19 -18.25 -25.17 -13.16
CA ALA A 19 -17.44 -25.50 -11.97
C ALA A 19 -18.26 -25.37 -10.68
N LEU A 20 -19.06 -24.30 -10.56
CA LEU A 20 -19.93 -24.11 -9.40
C LEU A 20 -21.05 -25.16 -9.35
N GLU A 21 -21.72 -25.41 -10.48
CA GLU A 21 -22.78 -26.43 -10.56
C GLU A 21 -22.23 -27.84 -10.36
N SER A 22 -21.03 -28.17 -10.86
CA SER A 22 -20.42 -29.49 -10.64
C SER A 22 -20.04 -29.68 -9.18
N LYS A 23 -19.42 -28.70 -8.51
CA LYS A 23 -19.09 -28.78 -7.08
C LYS A 23 -20.35 -28.88 -6.21
N LEU A 24 -21.40 -28.12 -6.54
CA LEU A 24 -22.70 -28.25 -5.90
C LEU A 24 -23.35 -29.61 -6.17
N ARG A 25 -23.29 -30.13 -7.41
CA ARG A 25 -23.83 -31.44 -7.82
C ARG A 25 -23.09 -32.61 -7.21
N GLU A 26 -21.77 -32.56 -7.13
CA GLU A 26 -20.93 -33.55 -6.46
C GLU A 26 -21.28 -33.62 -4.98
N THR A 27 -21.52 -32.46 -4.36
CA THR A 27 -21.97 -32.34 -2.96
C THR A 27 -23.48 -32.64 -2.77
N THR A 28 -24.27 -32.72 -3.85
CA THR A 28 -25.69 -33.12 -3.84
C THR A 28 -25.96 -34.53 -4.37
N LYS A 29 -24.94 -35.29 -4.79
CA LYS A 29 -25.10 -36.71 -5.19
C LYS A 29 -25.50 -37.64 -4.04
N SER A 30 -25.64 -37.14 -2.81
CA SER A 30 -26.32 -37.83 -1.71
C SER A 30 -27.86 -37.87 -1.83
N ARG A 31 -28.47 -37.27 -2.87
CA ARG A 31 -29.91 -37.45 -3.21
C ARG A 31 -30.21 -38.89 -3.69
N GLY A 32 -30.04 -39.88 -2.81
CA GLY A 32 -30.69 -41.17 -2.89
C GLY A 32 -32.02 -41.11 -2.14
N ILE A 33 -32.97 -41.96 -2.55
CA ILE A 33 -34.29 -42.19 -1.92
C ILE A 33 -34.20 -42.47 -0.39
N MET A 34 -33.01 -42.82 0.13
CA MET A 34 -32.73 -43.04 1.55
C MET A 34 -32.66 -41.76 2.41
N ASP A 35 -32.46 -40.57 1.83
CA ASP A 35 -32.37 -39.29 2.57
C ASP A 35 -33.70 -38.84 3.20
N PHE A 36 -34.82 -39.47 2.82
CA PHE A 36 -36.13 -39.21 3.44
C PHE A 36 -36.30 -39.92 4.79
N VAL A 37 -35.43 -40.88 5.13
CA VAL A 37 -35.57 -41.79 6.29
C VAL A 37 -34.67 -41.39 7.46
N VAL A 38 -33.59 -40.64 7.21
CA VAL A 38 -32.65 -40.17 8.24
C VAL A 38 -32.74 -38.64 8.29
N GLN A 39 -32.88 -38.06 9.48
CA GLN A 39 -32.91 -36.60 9.71
C GLN A 39 -31.72 -35.90 9.04
N SER A 40 -31.88 -35.47 7.79
CA SER A 40 -30.83 -34.83 7.02
C SER A 40 -30.60 -33.41 7.55
N LYS A 41 -29.35 -33.10 7.92
CA LYS A 41 -28.95 -31.73 8.31
C LYS A 41 -29.25 -30.78 7.14
N LYS A 42 -29.85 -29.62 7.42
CA LYS A 42 -30.11 -28.58 6.41
C LYS A 42 -28.76 -28.11 5.82
N LYS A 43 -28.70 -27.74 4.54
CA LYS A 43 -27.44 -27.29 3.90
C LYS A 43 -27.33 -25.77 3.84
N LEU A 44 -26.12 -25.24 3.98
CA LEU A 44 -25.73 -23.82 3.86
C LEU A 44 -24.61 -23.71 2.82
N ILE A 45 -24.70 -22.74 1.92
CA ILE A 45 -23.62 -22.47 0.97
C ILE A 45 -22.81 -21.27 1.48
N LEU A 46 -21.50 -21.43 1.62
CA LEU A 46 -20.57 -20.36 1.98
C LEU A 46 -19.69 -20.06 0.77
N ILE A 47 -19.76 -18.83 0.25
CA ILE A 47 -18.88 -18.36 -0.83
C ILE A 47 -17.92 -17.33 -0.25
N ASP A 48 -16.65 -17.70 -0.16
CA ASP A 48 -15.61 -16.81 0.38
C ASP A 48 -14.92 -15.99 -0.73
N GLU A 49 -14.34 -14.84 -0.35
CA GLU A 49 -13.57 -13.94 -1.21
C GLU A 49 -14.30 -13.51 -2.50
N ILE A 50 -15.59 -13.16 -2.41
CA ILE A 50 -16.40 -12.80 -3.58
C ILE A 50 -15.85 -11.58 -4.35
N ASP A 51 -15.11 -10.70 -3.67
CA ASP A 51 -14.41 -9.56 -4.25
C ASP A 51 -13.18 -9.92 -5.08
N GLY A 52 -12.75 -11.19 -5.05
CA GLY A 52 -11.72 -11.77 -5.91
C GLY A 52 -12.17 -12.06 -7.34
N LEU A 53 -13.46 -11.90 -7.67
CA LEU A 53 -13.98 -12.02 -9.04
C LEU A 53 -13.52 -10.81 -9.89
N TYR A 54 -12.35 -10.92 -10.52
CA TYR A 54 -11.74 -9.86 -11.34
C TYR A 54 -11.04 -10.42 -12.59
N GLY A 55 -11.62 -10.18 -13.77
CA GLY A 55 -10.96 -10.51 -15.05
C GLY A 55 -11.90 -10.71 -16.24
N VAL A 56 -11.31 -10.75 -17.45
CA VAL A 56 -12.01 -11.04 -18.71
C VAL A 56 -12.61 -12.46 -18.71
N THR A 57 -12.04 -13.37 -17.93
CA THR A 57 -12.51 -14.73 -17.67
C THR A 57 -13.75 -14.82 -16.78
N ASP A 58 -14.04 -13.78 -15.99
CA ASP A 58 -15.05 -13.82 -14.93
C ASP A 58 -16.38 -13.16 -15.33
N ARG A 59 -16.51 -12.75 -16.61
CA ARG A 59 -17.74 -12.12 -17.15
C ARG A 59 -19.01 -12.96 -16.95
N GLY A 60 -18.87 -14.27 -16.74
CA GLY A 60 -19.99 -15.19 -16.48
C GLY A 60 -20.26 -15.51 -15.00
N ALA A 61 -19.38 -15.12 -14.07
CA ALA A 61 -19.48 -15.55 -12.67
C ALA A 61 -20.62 -14.82 -11.92
N VAL A 62 -20.69 -13.49 -12.04
CA VAL A 62 -21.73 -12.69 -11.36
C VAL A 62 -23.16 -13.06 -11.80
N PRO A 63 -23.48 -13.19 -13.10
CA PRO A 63 -24.79 -13.68 -13.54
C PRO A 63 -25.12 -15.08 -13.03
N THR A 64 -24.12 -15.96 -12.89
CA THR A 64 -24.29 -17.31 -12.35
C THR A 64 -24.63 -17.29 -10.86
N ILE A 65 -23.93 -16.46 -10.08
CA ILE A 65 -24.22 -16.33 -8.65
C ILE A 65 -25.62 -15.72 -8.47
N LEU A 66 -25.99 -14.75 -9.29
CA LEU A 66 -27.35 -14.19 -9.30
C LEU A 66 -28.40 -15.26 -9.60
N SER A 67 -28.19 -16.12 -10.59
CA SER A 67 -29.12 -17.22 -10.86
C SER A 67 -29.13 -18.25 -9.74
N LEU A 68 -27.99 -18.51 -9.09
CA LEU A 68 -27.94 -19.38 -7.91
C LEU A 68 -28.78 -18.82 -6.76
N ILE A 69 -28.66 -17.51 -6.47
CA ILE A 69 -29.44 -16.82 -5.45
C ILE A 69 -30.95 -16.94 -5.72
N GLU A 70 -31.37 -16.87 -6.98
CA GLU A 70 -32.79 -16.96 -7.36
C GLU A 70 -33.35 -18.39 -7.34
N ASN A 71 -32.54 -19.39 -7.66
CA ASN A 71 -33.02 -20.77 -7.88
C ASN A 71 -32.69 -21.73 -6.73
N THR A 72 -31.80 -21.36 -5.81
CA THR A 72 -31.43 -22.22 -4.68
C THR A 72 -32.53 -22.30 -3.63
N GLN A 73 -32.63 -23.45 -2.97
CA GLN A 73 -33.45 -23.63 -1.76
C GLN A 73 -32.61 -23.54 -0.47
N PHE A 74 -31.29 -23.41 -0.61
CA PHE A 74 -30.36 -23.36 0.51
C PHE A 74 -29.93 -21.91 0.79
N PRO A 75 -29.82 -21.50 2.07
CA PRO A 75 -29.25 -20.21 2.41
C PRO A 75 -27.82 -20.08 1.87
N ILE A 76 -27.49 -18.88 1.40
CA ILE A 76 -26.15 -18.53 0.91
C ILE A 76 -25.58 -17.42 1.81
N ILE A 77 -24.37 -17.62 2.31
CA ILE A 77 -23.55 -16.58 2.94
C ILE A 77 -22.38 -16.28 2.00
N MET A 78 -22.11 -15.00 1.78
CA MET A 78 -21.00 -14.54 0.97
C MET A 78 -20.11 -13.61 1.78
N CYS A 79 -18.81 -13.83 1.72
CA CYS A 79 -17.80 -13.03 2.41
C CYS A 79 -17.03 -12.18 1.38
N SER A 80 -16.70 -10.95 1.77
CA SER A 80 -16.04 -9.95 0.92
C SER A 80 -15.14 -9.10 1.81
N ASN A 81 -13.86 -8.95 1.45
CA ASN A 81 -12.96 -8.09 2.22
C ASN A 81 -13.12 -6.61 1.84
N GLN A 82 -13.46 -6.32 0.59
CA GLN A 82 -13.64 -4.96 0.10
C GLN A 82 -14.94 -4.79 -0.67
N TYR A 83 -15.47 -3.57 -0.65
CA TYR A 83 -16.54 -3.18 -1.55
C TYR A 83 -16.01 -3.05 -2.98
N LYS A 84 -16.65 -3.73 -3.94
CA LYS A 84 -16.28 -3.63 -5.36
C LYS A 84 -17.46 -3.18 -6.22
N GLN A 85 -17.25 -2.18 -7.07
CA GLN A 85 -18.31 -1.62 -7.93
C GLN A 85 -18.88 -2.64 -8.93
N ASN A 86 -18.07 -3.61 -9.38
CA ASN A 86 -18.51 -4.67 -10.30
C ASN A 86 -19.53 -5.65 -9.67
N LEU A 87 -19.62 -5.71 -8.34
CA LEU A 87 -20.57 -6.55 -7.61
C LEU A 87 -21.87 -5.81 -7.24
N GLN A 88 -22.09 -4.58 -7.74
CA GLN A 88 -23.27 -3.78 -7.45
C GLN A 88 -24.60 -4.52 -7.66
N SER A 89 -24.67 -5.34 -8.71
CA SER A 89 -25.87 -6.12 -9.05
C SER A 89 -26.18 -7.18 -7.98
N LEU A 90 -25.17 -7.78 -7.34
CA LEU A 90 -25.33 -8.70 -6.21
C LEU A 90 -25.77 -7.94 -4.97
N TYR A 91 -25.10 -6.83 -4.64
CA TYR A 91 -25.41 -6.03 -3.46
C TYR A 91 -26.86 -5.52 -3.42
N LYS A 92 -27.50 -5.33 -4.58
CA LYS A 92 -28.92 -4.95 -4.68
C LYS A 92 -29.90 -6.08 -4.30
N LYS A 93 -29.48 -7.35 -4.35
CA LYS A 93 -30.34 -8.51 -4.08
C LYS A 93 -30.10 -9.17 -2.72
N ILE A 94 -29.04 -8.78 -2.02
CA ILE A 94 -28.63 -9.43 -0.76
C ILE A 94 -28.66 -8.44 0.40
N ARG A 95 -28.92 -8.96 1.59
CA ARG A 95 -28.74 -8.21 2.83
C ARG A 95 -27.26 -8.20 3.19
N ARG A 96 -26.71 -7.02 3.44
CA ARG A 96 -25.30 -6.83 3.83
C ARG A 96 -25.18 -6.71 5.34
N TYR A 97 -24.14 -7.33 5.87
CA TYR A 97 -23.73 -7.21 7.26
C TYR A 97 -22.26 -6.80 7.27
N GLU A 98 -21.98 -5.66 7.86
CA GLU A 98 -20.61 -5.15 7.97
C GLU A 98 -20.00 -5.70 9.25
N VAL A 99 -18.84 -6.34 9.11
CA VAL A 99 -18.03 -6.81 10.24
C VAL A 99 -16.92 -5.80 10.43
N ASN A 100 -16.95 -5.10 11.56
CA ASN A 100 -15.91 -4.13 11.91
C ASN A 100 -14.73 -4.84 12.57
N PRO A 101 -13.51 -4.28 12.48
CA PRO A 101 -12.36 -4.75 13.25
C PRO A 101 -12.69 -4.84 14.74
N LEU A 102 -12.10 -5.83 15.41
CA LEU A 102 -12.31 -6.00 16.85
C LEU A 102 -11.62 -4.88 17.63
N PRO A 103 -12.26 -4.31 18.66
CA PRO A 103 -11.59 -3.35 19.54
C PRO A 103 -10.39 -3.98 20.25
N ASP A 104 -9.32 -3.22 20.43
CA ASP A 104 -8.07 -3.66 21.07
C ASP A 104 -8.30 -4.38 22.41
N GLU A 105 -9.25 -3.91 23.22
CA GLU A 105 -9.57 -4.51 24.52
C GLU A 105 -10.12 -5.94 24.39
N GLU A 106 -10.94 -6.21 23.37
CA GLU A 106 -11.48 -7.55 23.12
C GLU A 106 -10.41 -8.48 22.57
N VAL A 107 -9.57 -7.98 21.65
CA VAL A 107 -8.43 -8.74 21.13
C VAL A 107 -7.45 -9.08 22.26
N LEU A 108 -7.20 -8.15 23.19
CA LEU A 108 -6.34 -8.37 24.35
C LEU A 108 -6.88 -9.47 25.27
N LYS A 109 -8.19 -9.48 25.54
CA LYS A 109 -8.83 -10.55 26.32
C LYS A 109 -8.65 -11.91 25.67
N ILE A 110 -8.78 -12.00 24.35
CA ILE A 110 -8.59 -13.25 23.59
C ILE A 110 -7.12 -13.67 23.61
N ALA A 111 -6.19 -12.75 23.31
CA ALA A 111 -4.75 -13.00 23.31
C ALA A 111 -4.26 -13.52 24.67
N ARG A 112 -4.69 -12.90 25.78
CA ARG A 112 -4.37 -13.38 27.15
C ARG A 112 -4.86 -14.80 27.38
N LYS A 113 -6.08 -15.13 26.95
CA LYS A 113 -6.61 -16.50 27.09
C LYS A 113 -5.77 -17.51 26.32
N ILE A 114 -5.29 -17.15 25.12
CA ILE A 114 -4.44 -18.02 24.30
C ILE A 114 -3.09 -18.23 24.99
N VAL A 115 -2.42 -17.15 25.40
CA VAL A 115 -1.10 -17.22 26.09
C VAL A 115 -1.16 -18.12 27.32
N VAL A 116 -2.22 -17.99 28.14
CA VAL A 116 -2.41 -18.81 29.35
C VAL A 116 -2.68 -20.28 28.99
N LYS A 117 -3.54 -20.55 28.00
CA LYS A 117 -3.91 -21.93 27.62
C LYS A 117 -2.78 -22.69 26.94
N GLU A 118 -1.98 -21.98 26.14
CA GLU A 118 -0.86 -22.55 25.38
C GLU A 118 0.47 -22.51 26.17
N ASN A 119 0.45 -22.05 27.43
CA ASN A 119 1.62 -21.91 28.30
C ASN A 119 2.79 -21.14 27.65
N ILE A 120 2.47 -20.09 26.89
CA ILE A 120 3.49 -19.27 26.21
C ILE A 120 4.20 -18.43 27.28
N SER A 121 5.49 -18.67 27.47
CA SER A 121 6.32 -17.92 28.42
C SER A 121 7.09 -16.79 27.72
N GLY A 122 7.49 -15.76 28.46
CA GLY A 122 8.34 -14.67 27.94
C GLY A 122 7.64 -13.51 27.24
N ILE A 123 6.30 -13.51 27.16
CA ILE A 123 5.51 -12.39 26.60
C ILE A 123 4.99 -11.51 27.74
N SER A 124 5.33 -10.22 27.72
CA SER A 124 4.76 -9.24 28.65
C SER A 124 3.47 -8.60 28.12
N GLU A 125 2.69 -7.99 29.01
CA GLU A 125 1.50 -7.20 28.62
C GLU A 125 1.82 -6.09 27.61
N LYS A 126 3.03 -5.51 27.68
CA LYS A 126 3.45 -4.49 26.70
C LYS A 126 3.62 -5.11 25.32
N ASP A 127 4.19 -6.31 25.25
CA ASP A 127 4.40 -7.02 23.98
C ASP A 127 3.06 -7.41 23.34
N LEU A 128 2.08 -7.85 24.13
CA LEU A 128 0.72 -8.10 23.66
C LEU A 128 0.06 -6.86 23.07
N ASN A 129 0.15 -5.72 23.77
CA ASN A 129 -0.43 -4.47 23.27
C ASN A 129 0.24 -4.00 21.97
N LEU A 130 1.54 -4.25 21.79
CA LEU A 130 2.23 -3.96 20.53
C LEU A 130 1.72 -4.84 19.39
N ILE A 131 1.59 -6.15 19.61
CA ILE A 131 1.07 -7.09 18.60
C ILE A 131 -0.36 -6.71 18.21
N ILE A 132 -1.20 -6.34 19.17
CA ILE A 132 -2.60 -5.95 18.90
C ILE A 132 -2.66 -4.67 18.07
N LYS A 133 -1.90 -3.64 18.45
CA LYS A 133 -1.84 -2.39 17.70
C LYS A 133 -1.35 -2.59 16.27
N LYS A 134 -0.34 -3.44 16.07
CA LYS A 134 0.21 -3.79 14.75
C LYS A 134 -0.85 -4.40 13.83
N ASN A 135 -1.72 -5.25 14.37
CA ASN A 135 -2.68 -6.01 13.57
C ASN A 135 -4.03 -5.27 13.37
N GLU A 136 -4.21 -4.07 13.94
CA GLU A 136 -5.38 -3.20 13.72
C GLU A 136 -6.76 -3.92 13.86
N GLY A 137 -6.86 -4.84 14.82
CA GLY A 137 -8.09 -5.61 15.05
C GLY A 137 -8.22 -6.91 14.22
N ASP A 138 -7.22 -7.29 13.43
CA ASP A 138 -7.11 -8.62 12.81
C ASP A 138 -6.65 -9.68 13.83
N LEU A 139 -7.61 -10.44 14.34
CA LEU A 139 -7.34 -11.51 15.29
C LEU A 139 -6.52 -12.66 14.69
N ARG A 140 -6.66 -12.96 13.40
CA ARG A 140 -5.87 -14.04 12.75
C ARG A 140 -4.40 -13.65 12.71
N GLY A 141 -4.11 -12.40 12.36
CA GLY A 141 -2.76 -11.83 12.42
C GLY A 141 -2.15 -11.93 13.82
N VAL A 142 -2.90 -11.53 14.85
CA VAL A 142 -2.47 -11.64 16.26
C VAL A 142 -2.16 -13.09 16.65
N ILE A 143 -3.01 -14.05 16.28
CA ILE A 143 -2.79 -15.47 16.59
C ILE A 143 -1.51 -15.98 15.92
N ASN A 144 -1.29 -15.63 14.65
CA ASN A 144 -0.10 -16.04 13.92
C ASN A 144 1.18 -15.43 14.52
N ASP A 145 1.13 -14.16 14.91
CA ASP A 145 2.25 -13.49 15.59
C ASP A 145 2.57 -14.19 16.93
N LEU A 146 1.55 -14.51 17.74
CA LEU A 146 1.72 -15.27 18.99
C LEU A 146 2.30 -16.67 18.75
N GLN A 147 1.81 -17.36 17.72
CA GLN A 147 2.32 -18.67 17.35
C GLN A 147 3.79 -18.59 16.92
N GLY A 148 4.16 -17.62 16.09
CA GLY A 148 5.54 -17.39 15.66
C GLY A 148 6.49 -17.16 16.84
N ILE A 149 6.05 -16.37 17.83
CA ILE A 149 6.82 -16.12 19.05
C ILE A 149 6.98 -17.40 19.90
N SER A 150 5.93 -18.24 19.98
CA SER A 150 5.97 -19.49 20.74
C SER A 150 6.88 -20.56 20.13
N GLN A 151 7.03 -20.56 18.80
CA GLN A 151 7.84 -21.54 18.05
C GLN A 151 9.29 -21.08 17.88
N GLY A 152 9.55 -19.77 17.89
CA GLY A 152 10.90 -19.22 17.95
C GLY A 152 11.49 -19.45 19.34
N SER A 153 12.63 -20.13 19.42
CA SER A 153 13.37 -20.32 20.68
C SER A 153 13.46 -19.00 21.45
N LEU A 154 13.06 -19.02 22.72
CA LEU A 154 13.00 -17.91 23.68
C LEU A 154 14.38 -17.31 24.03
N ASP A 155 15.15 -16.94 23.01
CA ASP A 155 16.32 -16.11 23.16
C ASP A 155 15.99 -14.67 22.79
N ARG A 156 16.78 -13.73 23.30
CA ARG A 156 16.58 -12.27 23.23
C ARG A 156 16.18 -11.72 21.84
N ASN A 157 16.42 -12.48 20.78
CA ASN A 157 16.02 -12.23 19.41
C ASN A 157 14.49 -12.11 19.18
N ALA A 158 13.62 -12.73 19.98
CA ALA A 158 12.16 -12.61 19.76
C ALA A 158 11.63 -11.19 20.06
N LYS A 159 12.18 -10.53 21.09
CA LYS A 159 11.92 -9.10 21.37
C LYS A 159 12.46 -8.20 20.27
N GLU A 160 13.63 -8.53 19.73
CA GLU A 160 14.23 -7.82 18.60
C GLU A 160 13.42 -8.04 17.32
N LEU A 161 12.83 -9.22 17.12
CA LEU A 161 11.91 -9.51 16.01
C LEU A 161 10.63 -8.67 16.11
N ILE A 162 10.02 -8.60 17.30
CA ILE A 162 8.83 -7.77 17.56
C ILE A 162 9.17 -6.27 17.42
N LEU A 163 10.37 -5.83 17.84
CA LEU A 163 10.85 -4.46 17.66
C LEU A 163 11.21 -4.14 16.19
N ASN A 164 11.76 -5.10 15.45
CA ASN A 164 12.07 -4.97 14.01
C ASN A 164 10.78 -4.94 13.18
N LEU A 165 9.75 -5.69 13.59
CA LEU A 165 8.40 -5.67 13.00
C LEU A 165 7.60 -4.41 13.38
N ASN A 166 8.06 -3.63 14.36
CA ASN A 166 7.46 -2.39 14.85
C ASN A 166 8.23 -1.13 14.41
N ARG A 167 9.17 -1.23 13.47
CA ARG A 167 9.59 0.00 12.82
C ARG A 167 8.40 0.47 12.01
N ASP A 168 7.81 1.58 12.46
CA ASP A 168 7.00 2.42 11.60
C ASP A 168 7.71 2.46 10.25
N SER A 169 7.05 1.99 9.18
CA SER A 169 7.64 1.96 7.84
C SER A 169 8.33 3.29 7.49
N THR A 170 7.82 4.40 8.04
CA THR A 170 8.42 5.74 7.99
C THR A 170 9.74 5.88 8.75
N GLU A 171 9.87 5.38 9.98
CA GLU A 171 11.14 5.38 10.73
C GLU A 171 12.19 4.47 10.08
N GLU A 172 11.78 3.33 9.54
CA GLU A 172 12.67 2.46 8.77
C GLU A 172 13.17 3.18 7.51
N ILE A 173 12.25 3.80 6.75
CA ILE A 173 12.57 4.63 5.59
C ILE A 173 13.52 5.77 5.98
N PHE A 174 13.27 6.46 7.09
CA PHE A 174 14.14 7.54 7.56
C PHE A 174 15.55 7.04 7.86
N SER A 175 15.65 5.93 8.60
CA SER A 175 16.94 5.33 8.93
C SER A 175 17.66 4.87 7.66
N LEU A 176 16.93 4.32 6.69
CA LEU A 176 17.46 3.82 5.44
C LEU A 176 17.99 4.96 4.57
N ILE A 177 17.22 6.04 4.38
CA ILE A 177 17.64 7.21 3.60
C ILE A 177 18.88 7.84 4.24
N ARG A 178 18.87 8.00 5.57
CA ARG A 178 20.03 8.52 6.29
C ARG A 178 21.25 7.66 6.05
N ASN A 179 21.14 6.35 6.27
CA ASN A 179 22.23 5.41 6.04
C ASN A 179 22.71 5.42 4.58
N LEU A 180 21.78 5.56 3.64
CA LEU A 180 22.07 5.58 2.22
C LEU A 180 22.90 6.83 1.84
N PHE A 181 22.56 8.01 2.35
CA PHE A 181 23.32 9.23 2.03
C PHE A 181 24.58 9.44 2.89
N GLU A 182 24.61 8.94 4.13
CA GLU A 182 25.69 9.20 5.09
C GLU A 182 26.73 8.06 5.14
N ASN A 183 26.31 6.80 5.06
CA ASN A 183 27.17 5.65 5.37
C ASN A 183 27.67 4.89 4.14
N VAL A 184 27.05 5.08 2.97
CA VAL A 184 27.38 4.32 1.75
C VAL A 184 28.47 4.99 0.92
N ASN A 185 29.60 4.31 0.77
CA ASN A 185 30.73 4.79 -0.04
C ASN A 185 30.96 3.96 -1.30
N THR A 186 30.34 2.78 -1.39
CA THR A 186 30.49 1.88 -2.55
C THR A 186 29.15 1.44 -3.09
N LEU A 187 29.13 1.10 -4.38
CA LEU A 187 27.93 0.57 -5.05
C LEU A 187 27.45 -0.74 -4.41
N LYS A 188 28.38 -1.57 -3.92
CA LYS A 188 28.07 -2.81 -3.20
C LYS A 188 27.37 -2.54 -1.86
N GLU A 189 27.81 -1.53 -1.11
CA GLU A 189 27.15 -1.10 0.14
C GLU A 189 25.75 -0.55 -0.14
N ALA A 190 25.60 0.28 -1.17
CA ALA A 190 24.33 0.84 -1.60
C ALA A 190 23.32 -0.29 -1.87
N ARG A 191 23.73 -1.26 -2.68
CA ARG A 191 22.93 -2.42 -3.06
C ARG A 191 22.59 -3.31 -1.87
N ASN A 192 23.53 -3.56 -0.97
CA ASN A 192 23.28 -4.37 0.22
C ASN A 192 22.28 -3.69 1.16
N LEU A 193 22.35 -2.37 1.30
CA LEU A 193 21.44 -1.60 2.14
C LEU A 193 20.00 -1.65 1.61
N THR A 194 19.81 -1.46 0.31
CA THR A 194 18.48 -1.51 -0.32
C THR A 194 17.93 -2.93 -0.46
N ASN A 195 18.79 -3.95 -0.59
CA ASN A 195 18.34 -5.34 -0.63
C ASN A 195 17.86 -5.86 0.73
N ARG A 196 18.37 -5.30 1.83
CA ARG A 196 18.02 -5.70 3.20
C ARG A 196 16.77 -5.02 3.74
N SER A 197 16.23 -4.03 3.02
CA SER A 197 15.09 -3.27 3.49
C SER A 197 13.78 -3.90 3.04
N ASP A 198 12.82 -4.00 3.97
CA ASP A 198 11.46 -4.46 3.69
C ASP A 198 10.57 -3.34 3.12
N VAL A 199 11.16 -2.18 2.82
CA VAL A 199 10.49 -1.00 2.26
C VAL A 199 10.13 -1.22 0.79
N ASP A 200 8.87 -0.96 0.44
CA ASP A 200 8.42 -0.95 -0.95
C ASP A 200 9.15 0.12 -1.78
N TYR A 201 9.81 -0.34 -2.84
CA TYR A 201 10.59 0.48 -3.77
C TYR A 201 9.77 1.59 -4.42
N ASN A 202 8.45 1.40 -4.61
CA ASN A 202 7.55 2.43 -5.14
C ASN A 202 7.49 3.66 -4.22
N PHE A 203 7.65 3.45 -2.91
CA PHE A 203 7.68 4.54 -1.94
C PHE A 203 9.07 5.11 -1.82
N LEU A 204 10.10 4.27 -1.72
CA LEU A 204 11.47 4.71 -1.49
C LEU A 204 11.96 5.72 -2.54
N TYR A 205 11.59 5.54 -3.81
CA TYR A 205 11.94 6.49 -4.87
C TYR A 205 11.47 7.92 -4.60
N LYS A 206 10.23 8.06 -4.15
CA LYS A 206 9.60 9.36 -3.87
C LYS A 206 10.31 10.07 -2.72
N TRP A 207 10.70 9.28 -1.72
CA TRP A 207 11.44 9.76 -0.57
C TRP A 207 12.84 10.26 -0.94
N ILE A 208 13.57 9.52 -1.76
CA ILE A 208 14.88 9.96 -2.24
C ILE A 208 14.73 11.25 -3.05
N ASN A 209 13.78 11.31 -3.99
CA ASN A 209 13.53 12.48 -4.82
C ASN A 209 13.28 13.77 -4.01
N GLU A 210 12.44 13.68 -2.97
CA GLU A 210 12.11 14.84 -2.12
C GLU A 210 13.31 15.32 -1.29
N ASN A 211 14.17 14.39 -0.87
CA ASN A 211 15.25 14.68 0.07
C ASN A 211 16.60 14.96 -0.61
N LEU A 212 16.72 14.76 -1.92
CA LEU A 212 17.97 14.91 -2.66
C LEU A 212 18.63 16.28 -2.46
N THR A 213 17.85 17.35 -2.55
CA THR A 213 18.32 18.73 -2.38
C THR A 213 18.79 19.04 -0.96
N SER A 214 18.36 18.26 0.03
CA SER A 214 18.81 18.40 1.41
C SER A 214 20.22 17.82 1.59
N TYR A 215 20.53 16.72 0.91
CA TYR A 215 21.82 16.02 1.03
C TYR A 215 22.87 16.45 -0.01
N ILE A 216 22.45 16.91 -1.18
CA ILE A 216 23.34 17.31 -2.29
C ILE A 216 23.11 18.80 -2.60
N ARG A 217 24.08 19.64 -2.21
CA ARG A 217 24.00 21.10 -2.38
C ARG A 217 24.63 21.60 -3.68
N GLN A 218 25.57 20.85 -4.26
CA GLN A 218 26.26 21.28 -5.47
C GLN A 218 25.41 20.97 -6.70
N ASN A 219 25.11 21.98 -7.52
CA ASN A 219 24.23 21.85 -8.68
C ASN A 219 24.70 20.78 -9.69
N SER A 220 26.01 20.64 -9.91
CA SER A 220 26.56 19.64 -10.83
C SER A 220 26.35 18.21 -10.31
N GLU A 221 26.53 17.97 -9.01
CA GLU A 221 26.29 16.67 -8.38
C GLU A 221 24.80 16.36 -8.34
N LEU A 222 23.98 17.36 -8.00
CA LEU A 222 22.53 17.25 -7.95
C LEU A 222 21.94 16.91 -9.33
N SER A 223 22.47 17.52 -10.40
CA SER A 223 22.10 17.19 -11.78
C SER A 223 22.35 15.72 -12.10
N ASN A 224 23.55 15.22 -11.79
CA ASN A 224 23.91 13.82 -12.00
C ASN A 224 23.03 12.88 -11.15
N ALA A 225 22.70 13.27 -9.92
CA ALA A 225 21.83 12.51 -9.05
C ALA A 225 20.42 12.37 -9.63
N TYR A 226 19.85 13.47 -10.15
CA TYR A 226 18.55 13.44 -10.82
C TYR A 226 18.56 12.66 -12.13
N GLU A 227 19.65 12.72 -12.89
CA GLU A 227 19.80 11.94 -14.12
C GLU A 227 19.82 10.43 -13.81
N ASN A 228 20.61 10.00 -12.82
CA ASN A 228 20.63 8.61 -12.36
C ASN A 228 19.27 8.17 -11.81
N LEU A 229 18.60 9.04 -11.05
CA LEU A 229 17.26 8.77 -10.51
C LEU A 229 16.23 8.61 -11.64
N SER A 230 16.29 9.46 -12.66
CA SER A 230 15.40 9.40 -13.83
C SER A 230 15.58 8.11 -14.63
N LEU A 231 16.84 7.71 -14.90
CA LEU A 231 17.15 6.44 -15.56
C LEU A 231 16.68 5.24 -14.74
N ALA A 232 16.82 5.30 -13.42
CA ALA A 232 16.32 4.25 -12.53
C ALA A 232 14.78 4.11 -12.62
N ASP A 233 14.03 5.23 -12.63
CA ASP A 233 12.57 5.19 -12.79
C ASP A 233 12.15 4.61 -14.14
N GLU A 234 12.87 4.95 -15.23
CA GLU A 234 12.61 4.37 -16.54
C GLU A 234 12.79 2.85 -16.55
N ILE A 235 13.90 2.35 -15.98
CA ILE A 235 14.14 0.90 -15.84
C ILE A 235 13.03 0.26 -15.01
N PHE A 236 12.65 0.88 -13.90
CA PHE A 236 11.60 0.35 -13.03
C PHE A 236 10.22 0.34 -13.70
N GLY A 237 9.91 1.35 -14.51
CA GLY A 237 8.73 1.36 -15.37
C GLY A 237 8.72 0.22 -16.38
N ARG A 238 9.86 -0.07 -17.02
CA ARG A 238 10.03 -1.20 -17.95
C ARG A 238 9.90 -2.55 -17.24
N ILE A 239 10.47 -2.69 -16.04
CA ILE A 239 10.31 -3.89 -15.19
C ILE A 239 8.83 -4.15 -14.93
N ARG A 240 8.08 -3.13 -14.48
CA ARG A 240 6.65 -3.26 -14.16
C ARG A 240 5.81 -3.62 -15.38
N LYS A 241 6.07 -2.98 -16.52
CA LYS A 241 5.33 -3.23 -17.77
C LYS A 241 5.57 -4.64 -18.33
N ASN A 242 6.81 -5.10 -18.29
CA ASN A 242 7.23 -6.35 -18.95
C ASN A 242 7.40 -7.53 -17.98
N GLN A 243 7.24 -7.30 -16.67
CA GLN A 243 7.48 -8.29 -15.60
C GLN A 243 8.89 -8.91 -15.61
N TYR A 244 9.88 -8.16 -16.12
CA TYR A 244 11.24 -8.65 -16.29
C TYR A 244 12.13 -8.26 -15.09
N TRP A 245 11.99 -9.00 -13.99
CA TRP A 245 12.62 -8.69 -12.70
C TRP A 245 14.15 -8.86 -12.65
N SER A 246 14.77 -9.47 -13.65
CA SER A 246 16.24 -9.57 -13.74
C SER A 246 16.94 -8.22 -13.97
N LEU A 247 16.19 -7.16 -14.35
CA LEU A 247 16.71 -5.79 -14.42
C LEU A 247 16.78 -5.08 -13.07
N LEU A 248 16.17 -5.66 -12.02
CA LEU A 248 16.09 -5.05 -10.71
C LEU A 248 17.46 -4.71 -10.07
N PRO A 249 18.53 -5.51 -10.24
CA PRO A 249 19.87 -5.12 -9.83
C PRO A 249 20.35 -3.80 -10.42
N TYR A 250 20.10 -3.57 -11.71
CA TYR A 250 20.52 -2.35 -12.42
C TYR A 250 19.72 -1.13 -11.93
N PHE A 251 18.44 -1.34 -11.60
CA PHE A 251 17.66 -0.32 -10.90
C PHE A 251 18.36 0.09 -9.60
N PHE A 252 18.74 -0.86 -8.72
CA PHE A 252 19.42 -0.52 -7.46
C PHE A 252 20.79 0.14 -7.65
N ASP A 253 21.55 -0.32 -8.64
CA ASP A 253 22.88 0.24 -8.91
C ASP A 253 22.78 1.72 -9.28
N LEU A 254 21.77 2.13 -10.07
CA LEU A 254 21.51 3.53 -10.41
C LEU A 254 20.80 4.29 -9.30
N PHE A 255 19.76 3.68 -8.73
CA PHE A 255 18.88 4.29 -7.73
C PHE A 255 19.58 4.56 -6.40
N ALA A 256 20.30 3.58 -5.87
CA ALA A 256 20.98 3.68 -4.58
C ALA A 256 22.43 4.14 -4.79
N GLY A 257 23.16 3.45 -5.68
CA GLY A 257 24.56 3.74 -5.96
C GLY A 257 24.73 5.05 -6.75
N GLY A 258 24.14 5.15 -7.94
CA GLY A 258 24.29 6.29 -8.83
C GLY A 258 23.84 7.61 -8.22
N VAL A 259 22.76 7.59 -7.42
CA VAL A 259 22.27 8.80 -6.75
C VAL A 259 23.21 9.25 -5.63
N VAL A 260 23.66 8.36 -4.74
CA VAL A 260 24.52 8.71 -3.61
C VAL A 260 25.95 9.03 -4.06
N LEU A 261 26.49 8.23 -4.96
CA LEU A 261 27.87 8.35 -5.44
C LEU A 261 28.05 9.48 -6.45
N SER A 262 26.97 10.14 -6.87
CA SER A 262 27.05 11.38 -7.64
C SER A 262 27.70 12.53 -6.85
N ARG A 263 27.64 12.44 -5.51
CA ARG A 263 28.30 13.35 -4.57
C ARG A 263 29.78 13.01 -4.44
N LYS A 264 30.64 13.91 -4.93
CA LYS A 264 32.10 13.77 -4.90
C LYS A 264 32.70 14.28 -3.60
N TYR A 265 32.08 15.29 -2.98
CA TYR A 265 32.55 15.88 -1.73
C TYR A 265 31.56 15.67 -0.60
N ARG A 266 31.93 14.82 0.37
CA ARG A 266 31.27 14.74 1.67
C ARG A 266 31.79 15.87 2.53
N THR A 267 31.06 16.97 2.62
CA THR A 267 31.31 17.94 3.69
C THR A 267 31.07 17.23 5.03
N GLN A 268 32.06 17.24 5.91
CA GLN A 268 31.97 16.79 7.32
C GLN A 268 30.98 17.64 8.15
N ASP A 269 30.03 18.31 7.51
CA ASP A 269 28.95 18.96 8.23
C ASP A 269 27.99 17.85 8.67
N GLU A 270 28.19 17.39 9.90
CA GLU A 270 27.28 16.57 10.71
C GLU A 270 25.97 17.34 11.03
N SER A 271 25.49 18.17 10.10
CA SER A 271 24.23 18.86 10.27
C SER A 271 23.12 17.84 10.09
N PHE A 272 22.36 17.60 11.16
CA PHE A 272 21.16 16.77 11.11
C PHE A 272 20.25 17.18 9.94
N HIS A 273 20.11 16.30 8.95
CA HIS A 273 19.20 16.51 7.83
C HIS A 273 17.81 16.03 8.22
N ARG A 274 16.87 16.97 8.35
CA ARG A 274 15.46 16.61 8.58
C ARG A 274 14.90 15.98 7.31
N ILE A 275 14.56 14.70 7.38
CA ILE A 275 13.92 14.00 6.26
C ILE A 275 12.49 14.50 6.11
N MET A 276 12.16 14.93 4.90
CA MET A 276 10.85 15.44 4.51
C MET A 276 10.02 14.34 3.87
N PHE A 277 8.72 14.32 4.21
CA PHE A 277 7.75 13.43 3.58
C PHE A 277 7.62 13.75 2.09
N PRO A 278 7.50 12.75 1.20
CA PRO A 278 7.36 13.00 -0.23
C PRO A 278 6.05 13.72 -0.48
N ARG A 279 6.11 14.80 -1.26
CA ARG A 279 4.89 15.51 -1.68
C ARG A 279 4.01 14.67 -2.62
N PHE A 280 4.57 13.62 -3.23
CA PHE A 280 3.90 12.75 -4.20
C PHE A 280 3.45 11.42 -3.57
N THR A 281 2.36 11.36 -2.81
CA THR A 281 1.83 10.08 -2.28
C THR A 281 1.00 9.31 -3.33
N SER A 282 0.60 8.07 -3.02
CA SER A 282 0.01 7.08 -3.97
C SER A 282 -1.32 7.48 -4.62
N THR A 283 -1.88 8.64 -4.31
CA THR A 283 -3.19 9.12 -4.78
C THR A 283 -3.17 10.04 -6.00
N GLY A 284 -2.02 10.25 -6.64
CA GLY A 284 -1.99 10.83 -7.97
C GLY A 284 -0.69 11.57 -8.29
N PHE A 285 -0.31 11.55 -9.57
CA PHE A 285 0.56 12.57 -10.12
C PHE A 285 -0.06 13.94 -9.81
N PHE A 286 0.70 14.85 -9.19
CA PHE A 286 0.27 16.21 -8.86
C PHE A 286 -0.95 16.32 -7.91
N SER A 287 -0.89 15.74 -6.70
CA SER A 287 -1.82 16.16 -5.64
C SER A 287 -1.47 17.59 -5.17
N LEU A 288 -1.79 18.58 -6.00
CA LEU A 288 -1.71 19.99 -5.66
C LEU A 288 -2.57 20.25 -4.42
N THR A 289 -2.01 20.95 -3.45
CA THR A 289 -2.76 21.50 -2.33
C THR A 289 -3.89 22.40 -2.84
N ALA A 290 -4.91 22.68 -2.03
CA ALA A 290 -6.01 23.56 -2.42
C ALA A 290 -5.53 24.93 -2.96
N ASN A 291 -4.47 25.47 -2.35
CA ASN A 291 -3.85 26.74 -2.77
C ASN A 291 -3.11 26.59 -4.10
N GLU A 292 -2.35 25.51 -4.30
CA GLU A 292 -1.66 25.25 -5.57
C GLU A 292 -2.65 24.99 -6.72
N ARG A 293 -3.80 24.34 -6.44
CA ARG A 293 -4.88 24.19 -7.44
C ARG A 293 -5.49 25.51 -7.84
N SER A 294 -5.73 26.41 -6.89
CA SER A 294 -6.22 27.76 -7.16
C SER A 294 -5.21 28.55 -8.01
N PHE A 295 -3.94 28.48 -7.64
CA PHE A 295 -2.84 29.11 -8.38
C PHE A 295 -2.75 28.60 -9.82
N VAL A 296 -2.70 27.29 -10.01
CA VAL A 296 -2.64 26.66 -11.35
C VAL A 296 -3.88 27.00 -12.16
N GLY A 297 -5.07 26.94 -11.55
CA GLY A 297 -6.34 27.27 -12.21
C GLY A 297 -6.39 28.71 -12.75
N LYS A 298 -5.76 29.68 -12.07
CA LYS A 298 -5.67 31.08 -12.56
C LYS A 298 -4.78 31.19 -13.80
N ILE A 299 -3.66 30.47 -13.84
CA ILE A 299 -2.78 30.43 -15.01
C ILE A 299 -3.48 29.74 -16.18
N GLN A 300 -4.14 28.61 -15.93
CA GLN A 300 -4.90 27.88 -16.95
C GLN A 300 -6.02 28.71 -17.57
N LYS A 301 -6.77 29.47 -16.77
CA LYS A 301 -7.82 30.35 -17.30
C LYS A 301 -7.29 31.34 -18.33
N LYS A 302 -6.04 31.78 -18.16
CA LYS A 302 -5.42 32.79 -19.03
C LYS A 302 -4.74 32.20 -20.26
N TYR A 303 -3.99 31.10 -20.08
CA TYR A 303 -3.15 30.52 -21.12
C TYR A 303 -3.71 29.23 -21.73
N LYS A 304 -4.80 28.66 -21.19
CA LYS A 304 -5.47 27.42 -21.66
C LYS A 304 -4.53 26.22 -21.81
N VAL A 305 -3.58 26.10 -20.87
CA VAL A 305 -2.58 25.03 -20.79
C VAL A 305 -2.99 23.96 -19.78
N SER A 306 -2.36 22.79 -19.83
CA SER A 306 -2.64 21.69 -18.89
C SER A 306 -2.06 21.94 -17.50
N ASP A 307 -2.55 21.24 -16.47
CA ASP A 307 -1.99 21.32 -15.10
C ASP A 307 -0.49 21.00 -15.10
N ILE A 308 -0.09 20.00 -15.89
CA ILE A 308 1.28 19.49 -15.97
C ILE A 308 2.20 20.56 -16.56
N GLU A 309 1.80 21.17 -17.67
CA GLU A 309 2.54 22.23 -18.37
C GLU A 309 2.71 23.47 -17.48
N VAL A 310 1.68 23.84 -16.71
CA VAL A 310 1.81 24.95 -15.74
C VAL A 310 2.86 24.62 -14.68
N VAL A 311 2.84 23.41 -14.12
CA VAL A 311 3.74 23.04 -13.03
C VAL A 311 5.18 22.87 -13.52
N GLN A 312 5.39 22.29 -14.70
CA GLN A 312 6.72 22.01 -15.23
C GLN A 312 7.37 23.23 -15.89
N ASP A 313 6.63 23.99 -16.70
CA ASP A 313 7.22 25.03 -17.55
C ASP A 313 6.97 26.43 -17.00
N PHE A 314 5.77 26.71 -16.50
CA PHE A 314 5.41 28.06 -16.05
C PHE A 314 5.91 28.37 -14.64
N ILE A 315 5.71 27.48 -13.66
CA ILE A 315 6.08 27.77 -12.26
C ILE A 315 7.58 28.08 -12.08
N PRO A 316 8.53 27.28 -12.62
CA PRO A 316 9.96 27.57 -12.47
C PRO A 316 10.34 28.91 -13.09
N PHE A 317 9.79 29.21 -14.26
CA PHE A 317 10.03 30.48 -14.95
C PHE A 317 9.45 31.67 -14.18
N LEU A 318 8.21 31.56 -13.69
CA LEU A 318 7.56 32.59 -12.89
C LEU A 318 8.31 32.86 -11.58
N LYS A 319 8.86 31.82 -10.93
CA LYS A 319 9.73 31.96 -9.74
C LYS A 319 11.02 32.73 -10.04
N LEU A 320 11.62 32.47 -11.20
CA LEU A 320 12.84 33.17 -11.62
C LEU A 320 12.56 34.65 -11.91
N LEU A 321 11.44 34.94 -12.57
CA LEU A 321 10.99 36.32 -12.82
C LEU A 321 10.62 37.06 -11.53
N SER A 322 9.88 36.42 -10.62
CA SER A 322 9.51 37.04 -9.34
C SER A 322 10.69 37.25 -8.40
N GLY A 323 11.72 36.41 -8.49
CA GLY A 323 12.95 36.52 -7.70
C GLY A 323 13.84 37.72 -8.07
N THR A 324 13.64 38.33 -9.25
CA THR A 324 14.48 39.42 -9.76
C THR A 324 14.14 40.78 -9.12
N SER A 325 12.86 41.06 -8.80
CA SER A 325 12.44 42.32 -8.17
C SER A 325 11.07 42.21 -7.48
N ARG A 326 10.92 42.89 -6.33
CA ARG A 326 9.62 43.02 -5.65
C ARG A 326 8.55 43.69 -6.53
N LYS A 327 8.96 44.55 -7.47
CA LYS A 327 8.05 45.20 -8.42
C LYS A 327 7.49 44.19 -9.42
N GLN A 328 8.35 43.33 -9.97
CA GLN A 328 7.94 42.27 -10.91
C GLN A 328 7.06 41.22 -10.25
N LEU A 329 7.35 40.83 -8.99
CA LEU A 329 6.45 39.98 -8.23
C LEU A 329 5.05 40.61 -8.10
N LYS A 330 4.97 41.92 -7.82
CA LYS A 330 3.68 42.62 -7.73
C LYS A 330 2.96 42.65 -9.08
N GLU A 331 3.64 43.02 -10.15
CA GLU A 331 3.07 43.07 -11.52
C GLU A 331 2.56 41.70 -11.97
N LEU A 332 3.33 40.62 -11.74
CA LEU A 332 2.90 39.25 -12.02
C LEU A 332 1.69 38.85 -11.17
N SER A 333 1.71 39.19 -9.88
CA SER A 333 0.61 38.88 -8.98
C SER A 333 -0.68 39.58 -9.36
N ASP A 334 -0.59 40.83 -9.79
CA ASP A 334 -1.74 41.61 -10.23
C ASP A 334 -2.21 41.12 -11.62
N TRP A 335 -1.29 40.70 -12.50
CA TRP A 335 -1.60 40.14 -13.82
C TRP A 335 -2.39 38.82 -13.75
N PHE A 336 -2.05 37.94 -12.81
CA PHE A 336 -2.71 36.65 -12.61
C PHE A 336 -3.77 36.67 -11.50
N GLU A 337 -3.97 37.82 -10.86
CA GLU A 337 -4.88 37.99 -9.72
C GLU A 337 -4.56 37.07 -8.54
N PHE A 338 -3.27 36.88 -8.24
CA PHE A 338 -2.81 36.02 -7.15
C PHE A 338 -3.07 36.64 -5.77
N ASP A 339 -3.63 35.82 -4.88
CA ASP A 339 -3.85 36.16 -3.47
C ASP A 339 -2.55 36.12 -2.65
N ALA A 340 -2.61 36.55 -1.38
CA ALA A 340 -1.42 36.62 -0.54
C ALA A 340 -0.75 35.26 -0.26
N ASN A 341 -1.50 34.15 -0.33
CA ASN A 341 -1.00 32.80 -0.10
C ASN A 341 -0.38 32.21 -1.36
N GLU A 342 -1.01 32.45 -2.51
CA GLU A 342 -0.52 32.12 -3.85
C GLU A 342 0.77 32.87 -4.19
N ARG A 343 0.87 34.14 -3.79
CA ARG A 343 2.11 34.94 -3.91
C ARG A 343 3.30 34.32 -3.18
N LYS A 344 3.07 33.53 -2.12
CA LYS A 344 4.15 32.81 -1.42
C LYS A 344 4.69 31.65 -2.24
N LEU A 345 3.92 31.10 -3.18
CA LEU A 345 4.38 30.02 -4.08
C LEU A 345 5.38 30.51 -5.13
N LEU A 346 5.44 31.83 -5.37
CA LEU A 346 6.38 32.49 -6.26
C LEU A 346 7.66 32.99 -5.55
N LYS A 347 7.76 32.78 -4.24
CA LYS A 347 8.98 32.99 -3.46
C LYS A 347 9.65 31.64 -3.21
#